data_AF-A0A1V5FVS0-F1
#
_entry.id   AF-A0A1V5FVS0-F1
#
_cell.length_a   1.000
_cell.length_b   1.000
_cell.length_c   1.000
_cell.angle_alpha   90.00
_cell.angle_beta   90.00
_cell.angle_gamma   90.00
#
_symmetry.space_group_name_H-M   'P 1'
#
loop_
_entity.id
_entity.type
_entity.pdbx_description
1 polymer ?
#
loop_
_entity_poly.entity_id
_entity_poly.type
_entity_poly.pdbx_seq_one_letter_code
_entity_poly.pdbx_strand_id
1 'polypeptide(L)'
;METLSWLRPLWLWALCALPLWIVVWRWRVHRADPWRAVCDVELLTAQQVSSGRSDRQHLLWAMATYICVVLVLAGPSLGREPQPLSQTRDALIIALDLSDVMRAADLKPDRLSRARFKLTALLRQRKAGQTALIAYAGEAFTVAPLTDDLSTLDNLVQSLDPSVMPVSGQRPERAIRMAQRMLDDAGLASARMLLLASASSDAAEQAATVAAQRGLQVSVLGIGTDRGAPVPVGGGGFLQDAQGGILLPKLDDDALRMLAKAGTGSYVRIRDDESDLLALGMLQVAHTDTEFTTSTEESLTRARDDGPWLLLMVLPLVAFAARRGVLWSLLVALPMIGVAPPSRASVWEDLWQRPDQQAWQALQADDPARARELAQDPGLRGTAAYRSEDFNAAAVDFGAGSDIDSAYNHGTALAKAQRFEEAMAALDGVLQRDPGHVDAKANREAIAEWLQQQKQQEDANQPKSGEGGGQPGEGEPSEGADEDAEPGESGDPKDGENPNGEPNPGQSGEQQQQQGAEGSEGNQPADAQAEDSSEAASATAQDFQKEMQQALEAQPSKPNQTADEQNASAALSDEQISEAEREQAMQQLLRRVPDDPGGLLRRKFILEYQRRQQEGNE
;
A
#
# COMPACT_ATOMS: atom_id res chain seq x y z
N MET A 1 12.06 26.14 -26.56
CA MET A 1 10.89 26.85 -27.13
C MET A 1 9.99 25.79 -27.72
N GLU A 2 8.79 25.62 -27.19
CA GLU A 2 7.81 24.67 -27.73
C GLU A 2 7.38 25.13 -29.12
N THR A 3 7.73 24.37 -30.16
CA THR A 3 7.32 24.66 -31.53
C THR A 3 5.98 24.00 -31.81
N LEU A 4 4.96 24.78 -32.15
CA LEU A 4 3.66 24.26 -32.58
C LEU A 4 3.85 23.34 -33.80
N SER A 5 3.41 22.09 -33.67
CA SER A 5 3.40 21.12 -34.78
C SER A 5 1.97 20.61 -35.02
N TRP A 6 1.70 20.11 -36.23
CA TRP A 6 0.41 19.56 -36.61
C TRP A 6 0.55 18.07 -36.86
N LEU A 7 -0.20 17.23 -36.13
CA LEU A 7 -0.19 15.78 -36.34
C LEU A 7 -0.77 15.39 -37.70
N ARG A 8 -1.76 16.16 -38.19
CA ARG A 8 -2.52 15.85 -39.42
C ARG A 8 -2.74 17.12 -40.25
N PRO A 9 -1.68 17.71 -40.83
CA PRO A 9 -1.75 19.00 -41.52
C PRO A 9 -2.71 19.00 -42.73
N LEU A 10 -3.01 17.83 -43.30
CA LEU A 10 -3.95 17.71 -44.42
C LEU A 10 -5.36 18.22 -44.09
N TRP A 11 -5.79 18.18 -42.83
CA TRP A 11 -7.08 18.74 -42.43
C TRP A 11 -7.18 20.25 -42.63
N LEU A 12 -6.06 20.98 -42.65
CA LEU A 12 -6.06 22.42 -42.88
C LEU A 12 -6.60 22.80 -44.28
N TRP A 13 -6.49 21.91 -45.26
CA TRP A 13 -7.09 22.09 -46.58
C TRP A 13 -8.62 22.15 -46.54
N ALA A 14 -9.26 21.60 -45.50
CA ALA A 14 -10.71 21.71 -45.32
C ALA A 14 -11.15 23.19 -45.15
N LEU A 15 -10.27 24.09 -44.69
CA LEU A 15 -10.59 25.53 -44.62
C LEU A 15 -10.92 26.15 -45.99
N CYS A 16 -10.44 25.56 -47.10
CA CYS A 16 -10.79 25.99 -48.45
C CYS A 16 -12.28 25.80 -48.80
N ALA A 17 -13.04 25.02 -48.01
CA ALA A 17 -14.50 24.90 -48.17
C ALA A 17 -15.27 26.15 -47.71
N LEU A 18 -14.67 27.00 -46.85
CA LEU A 18 -15.31 28.24 -46.36
C LEU A 18 -15.69 29.23 -47.48
N PRO A 19 -14.79 29.63 -48.41
CA PRO A 19 -15.16 30.55 -49.48
C PRO A 19 -16.26 29.98 -50.38
N LEU A 20 -16.23 28.68 -50.67
CA LEU A 20 -17.28 28.00 -51.43
C LEU A 20 -18.63 28.10 -50.69
N TRP A 21 -18.63 27.86 -49.38
CA TRP A 21 -19.83 27.98 -48.55
C TRP A 21 -20.39 29.41 -48.55
N ILE A 22 -19.54 30.44 -48.44
CA ILE A 22 -19.95 31.85 -48.52
C ILE A 22 -20.58 32.16 -49.88
N VAL A 23 -19.98 31.69 -50.99
CA VAL A 23 -20.50 31.89 -52.35
C VAL A 23 -21.86 31.23 -52.52
N VAL A 24 -22.01 29.97 -52.10
CA VAL A 24 -23.29 29.24 -52.16
C VAL A 24 -24.36 29.92 -51.30
N TRP A 25 -24.00 30.38 -50.09
CA TRP A 25 -24.92 31.12 -49.23
C TRP A 25 -25.36 32.43 -49.87
N ARG A 26 -24.44 33.24 -50.40
CA ARG A 26 -24.78 34.48 -51.13
C ARG A 26 -25.66 34.19 -52.34
N TRP A 27 -25.36 33.15 -53.11
CA TRP A 27 -26.12 32.78 -54.29
C TRP A 27 -27.55 32.33 -53.94
N ARG A 28 -27.72 31.59 -52.83
CA ARG A 28 -29.04 31.26 -52.30
C ARG A 28 -29.79 32.49 -51.83
N VAL A 29 -29.18 33.37 -51.04
CA VAL A 29 -29.84 34.59 -50.54
C VAL A 29 -30.26 35.51 -51.71
N HIS A 30 -29.46 35.60 -52.77
CA HIS A 30 -29.79 36.39 -53.96
C HIS A 30 -30.87 35.74 -54.85
N ARG A 31 -31.03 34.41 -54.83
CA ARG A 31 -32.07 33.69 -55.60
C ARG A 31 -33.37 33.46 -54.82
N ALA A 32 -33.33 33.54 -53.49
CA ALA A 32 -34.43 33.20 -52.59
C ALA A 32 -35.45 34.34 -52.38
N ASP A 33 -35.80 35.08 -53.44
CA ASP A 33 -36.91 36.04 -53.36
C ASP A 33 -37.93 35.80 -54.51
N PRO A 34 -38.57 34.62 -54.57
CA PRO A 34 -39.61 34.31 -55.55
C PRO A 34 -40.80 35.29 -55.48
N TRP A 35 -40.96 35.99 -54.35
CA TRP A 35 -41.98 37.00 -54.12
C TRP A 35 -41.73 38.31 -54.87
N ARG A 36 -40.49 38.62 -55.27
CA ARG A 36 -40.21 39.77 -56.16
C ARG A 36 -40.80 39.62 -57.56
N ALA A 37 -41.10 38.38 -57.97
CA ALA A 37 -41.75 38.12 -59.24
C ALA A 37 -43.29 38.26 -59.20
N VAL A 38 -43.88 38.35 -57.99
CA VAL A 38 -45.34 38.27 -57.79
C VAL A 38 -45.91 39.41 -56.92
N CYS A 39 -45.10 40.12 -56.13
CA CYS A 39 -45.54 41.18 -55.22
C CYS A 39 -44.83 42.51 -55.46
N ASP A 40 -45.56 43.62 -55.28
CA ASP A 40 -45.06 44.99 -55.42
C ASP A 40 -43.98 45.34 -54.37
N VAL A 41 -42.95 46.06 -54.83
CA VAL A 41 -41.73 46.37 -54.06
C VAL A 41 -42.02 47.17 -52.78
N GLU A 42 -43.08 47.98 -52.79
CA GLU A 42 -43.46 48.84 -51.64
C GLU A 42 -43.96 48.01 -50.44
N LEU A 43 -44.58 46.85 -50.67
CA LEU A 43 -45.09 45.97 -49.60
C LEU A 43 -44.00 45.08 -49.00
N LEU A 44 -42.97 44.73 -49.76
CA LEU A 44 -41.86 43.88 -49.32
C LEU A 44 -40.92 44.61 -48.33
N THR A 45 -40.80 45.93 -48.47
CA THR A 45 -39.91 46.74 -47.63
C THR A 45 -40.38 46.79 -46.16
N ALA A 46 -41.68 46.63 -45.90
CA ALA A 46 -42.25 46.64 -44.55
C ALA A 46 -41.98 45.36 -43.74
N GLN A 47 -41.66 44.23 -44.39
CA GLN A 47 -41.44 42.94 -43.73
C GLN A 47 -39.96 42.51 -43.67
N GLN A 48 -39.06 43.19 -44.41
CA GLN A 48 -37.63 42.83 -44.53
C GLN A 48 -36.71 43.41 -43.44
N VAL A 49 -37.21 44.23 -42.52
CA VAL A 49 -36.34 44.96 -41.56
C VAL A 49 -35.76 44.07 -40.44
N SER A 50 -36.26 42.85 -40.22
CA SER A 50 -35.79 42.00 -39.10
C SER A 50 -35.18 40.63 -39.46
N SER A 51 -35.40 40.10 -40.66
CA SER A 51 -35.00 38.72 -41.00
C SER A 51 -33.53 38.56 -41.43
N GLY A 52 -32.90 39.59 -42.02
CA GLY A 52 -31.52 39.49 -42.53
C GLY A 52 -30.41 39.51 -41.48
N ARG A 53 -30.68 40.03 -40.27
CA ARG A 53 -29.67 40.22 -39.22
C ARG A 53 -29.40 38.94 -38.42
N SER A 54 -30.45 38.11 -38.21
CA SER A 54 -30.34 36.81 -37.53
C SER A 54 -29.60 35.79 -38.39
N ASP A 55 -29.91 35.71 -39.68
CA ASP A 55 -29.35 34.72 -40.61
C ASP A 55 -27.83 34.89 -40.80
N ARG A 56 -27.36 36.15 -40.82
CA ARG A 56 -25.93 36.47 -40.91
C ARG A 56 -25.17 36.11 -39.63
N GLN A 57 -25.77 36.29 -38.45
CA GLN A 57 -25.14 35.91 -37.18
C GLN A 57 -25.00 34.39 -37.05
N HIS A 58 -26.04 33.62 -37.40
CA HIS A 58 -25.98 32.15 -37.39
C HIS A 58 -24.92 31.62 -38.36
N LEU A 59 -24.79 32.22 -39.55
CA LEU A 59 -23.74 31.86 -40.50
C LEU A 59 -22.34 32.11 -39.93
N LEU A 60 -22.10 33.26 -39.30
CA LEU A 60 -20.80 33.59 -38.71
C LEU A 60 -20.42 32.62 -37.58
N TRP A 61 -21.37 32.26 -36.71
CA TRP A 61 -21.15 31.27 -35.65
C TRP A 61 -20.90 29.86 -36.20
N ALA A 62 -21.62 29.46 -37.25
CA ALA A 62 -21.42 28.17 -37.89
C ALA A 62 -20.04 28.10 -38.60
N MET A 63 -19.58 29.20 -39.21
CA MET A 63 -18.23 29.31 -39.77
C MET A 63 -17.15 29.26 -38.69
N ALA A 64 -17.32 29.98 -37.57
CA ALA A 64 -16.39 29.94 -36.44
C ALA A 64 -16.26 28.52 -35.86
N THR A 65 -17.40 27.84 -35.68
CA THR A 65 -17.44 26.44 -35.22
C THR A 65 -16.70 25.51 -36.18
N TYR A 66 -16.93 25.68 -37.50
CA TYR A 66 -16.25 24.89 -38.53
C TYR A 66 -14.73 25.05 -38.48
N ILE A 67 -14.24 26.29 -38.35
CA ILE A 67 -12.80 26.57 -38.23
C ILE A 67 -12.21 25.85 -37.01
N CYS A 68 -12.85 25.96 -35.85
CA CYS A 68 -12.37 25.30 -34.63
C CYS A 68 -12.34 23.77 -34.76
N VAL A 69 -13.35 23.16 -35.38
CA VAL A 69 -13.38 21.70 -35.64
C VAL A 69 -12.25 21.27 -36.58
N VAL A 70 -11.96 22.05 -37.62
CA VAL A 70 -10.86 21.77 -38.54
C VAL A 70 -9.51 21.84 -37.79
N LEU A 71 -9.34 22.80 -36.89
CA LEU A 71 -8.13 22.91 -36.06
C LEU A 71 -7.99 21.72 -35.10
N VAL A 72 -9.08 21.27 -34.45
CA VAL A 72 -9.09 20.06 -33.62
C VAL A 72 -8.64 18.83 -34.43
N LEU A 73 -9.20 18.64 -35.63
CA LEU A 73 -8.89 17.51 -36.50
C LEU A 73 -7.45 17.55 -37.05
N ALA A 74 -6.90 18.74 -37.25
CA ALA A 74 -5.51 18.93 -37.64
C ALA A 74 -4.52 18.52 -36.52
N GLY A 75 -5.00 18.43 -35.27
CA GLY A 75 -4.24 17.93 -34.12
C GLY A 75 -3.03 18.80 -33.80
N PRO A 76 -3.22 20.02 -33.25
CA PRO A 76 -2.11 20.84 -32.79
C PRO A 76 -1.42 20.15 -31.62
N SER A 77 -0.10 20.21 -31.63
CA SER A 77 0.75 19.63 -30.61
C SER A 77 1.73 20.67 -30.13
N LEU A 78 1.63 21.01 -28.84
CA LEU A 78 2.53 21.91 -28.13
C LEU A 78 3.60 21.13 -27.35
N GLY A 79 3.27 19.91 -26.92
CA GLY A 79 4.17 19.02 -26.19
C GLY A 79 4.70 17.84 -27.00
N ARG A 80 5.90 17.36 -26.65
CA ARG A 80 6.44 16.08 -27.11
C ARG A 80 6.53 15.13 -25.91
N GLU A 81 5.98 13.93 -26.04
CA GLU A 81 6.07 12.90 -25.01
C GLU A 81 7.20 11.91 -25.35
N PRO A 82 8.11 11.59 -24.41
CA PRO A 82 9.11 10.55 -24.62
C PRO A 82 8.41 9.18 -24.64
N GLN A 83 8.53 8.43 -25.74
CA GLN A 83 8.21 7.01 -25.72
C GLN A 83 9.39 6.23 -25.12
N PRO A 84 9.18 5.34 -24.14
CA PRO A 84 10.20 4.41 -23.70
C PRO A 84 10.41 3.33 -24.77
N LEU A 85 11.19 3.64 -25.80
CA LEU A 85 11.64 2.67 -26.81
C LEU A 85 13.10 2.34 -26.55
N SER A 86 13.33 1.46 -25.59
CA SER A 86 14.47 0.53 -25.52
C SER A 86 14.25 -0.41 -24.35
N GLN A 87 13.44 -1.47 -24.54
CA GLN A 87 13.65 -2.67 -23.75
C GLN A 87 15.07 -3.14 -24.05
N THR A 88 15.96 -2.96 -23.09
CA THR A 88 17.30 -3.53 -23.13
C THR A 88 17.18 -5.02 -23.47
N ARG A 89 17.59 -5.41 -24.68
CA ARG A 89 17.53 -6.80 -25.19
C ARG A 89 18.58 -7.72 -24.53
N ASP A 90 18.97 -7.42 -23.30
CA ASP A 90 19.90 -8.24 -22.53
C ASP A 90 19.10 -9.34 -21.82
N ALA A 91 19.09 -10.52 -22.43
CA ALA A 91 18.49 -11.71 -21.86
C ALA A 91 19.52 -12.53 -21.10
N LEU A 92 19.27 -12.75 -19.81
CA LEU A 92 20.05 -13.65 -18.94
C LEU A 92 19.20 -14.87 -18.58
N ILE A 93 19.73 -16.06 -18.81
CA ILE A 93 19.10 -17.31 -18.42
C ILE A 93 19.92 -17.93 -17.30
N ILE A 94 19.34 -18.03 -16.12
CA ILE A 94 19.99 -18.64 -14.95
C ILE A 94 19.57 -20.10 -14.89
N ALA A 95 20.53 -21.02 -14.79
CA ALA A 95 20.25 -22.44 -14.57
C ALA A 95 20.84 -22.88 -13.23
N LEU A 96 19.96 -23.21 -12.29
CA LEU A 96 20.31 -23.64 -10.95
C LEU A 96 20.24 -25.17 -10.82
N ASP A 97 21.35 -25.77 -10.37
CA ASP A 97 21.41 -27.17 -9.99
C ASP A 97 20.60 -27.40 -8.70
N LEU A 98 19.62 -28.29 -8.77
CA LEU A 98 18.78 -28.77 -7.67
C LEU A 98 18.94 -30.29 -7.50
N SER A 99 20.11 -30.83 -7.78
CA SER A 99 20.46 -32.21 -7.46
C SER A 99 20.75 -32.40 -5.97
N ASP A 100 20.71 -33.64 -5.50
CA ASP A 100 20.93 -33.94 -4.07
C ASP A 100 22.32 -33.50 -3.58
N VAL A 101 23.34 -33.48 -4.45
CA VAL A 101 24.70 -33.05 -4.08
C VAL A 101 24.79 -31.58 -3.68
N MET A 102 23.80 -30.77 -4.06
CA MET A 102 23.70 -29.37 -3.67
C MET A 102 23.34 -29.20 -2.18
N ARG A 103 23.01 -30.28 -1.46
CA ARG A 103 22.89 -30.27 0.01
C ARG A 103 24.23 -30.44 0.75
N ALA A 104 25.34 -30.67 0.04
CA ALA A 104 26.65 -30.78 0.69
C ALA A 104 27.02 -29.49 1.44
N ALA A 105 27.59 -29.65 2.64
CA ALA A 105 27.92 -28.55 3.56
C ALA A 105 29.39 -28.13 3.52
N ASP A 106 30.07 -28.30 2.38
CA ASP A 106 31.44 -27.81 2.19
C ASP A 106 31.51 -26.28 1.99
N LEU A 107 30.38 -25.67 1.63
CA LEU A 107 30.14 -24.23 1.72
C LEU A 107 29.02 -24.01 2.75
N LYS A 108 29.25 -23.16 3.76
CA LYS A 108 28.25 -22.92 4.82
C LYS A 108 27.10 -22.04 4.33
N PRO A 109 25.82 -22.32 4.68
CA PRO A 109 25.38 -23.51 5.41
C PRO A 109 25.40 -24.78 4.55
N ASP A 110 25.00 -24.67 3.28
CA ASP A 110 25.13 -25.70 2.25
C ASP A 110 25.29 -25.05 0.86
N ARG A 111 25.68 -25.84 -0.15
CA ARG A 111 25.89 -25.36 -1.52
C ARG A 111 24.67 -24.66 -2.12
N LEU A 112 23.46 -25.21 -1.93
CA LEU A 112 22.23 -24.64 -2.49
C LEU A 112 21.88 -23.32 -1.82
N SER A 113 21.94 -23.25 -0.50
CA SER A 113 21.72 -22.02 0.25
C SER A 113 22.70 -20.92 -0.20
N ARG A 114 23.96 -21.28 -0.49
CA ARG A 114 24.93 -20.32 -1.05
C ARG A 114 24.65 -19.94 -2.50
N ALA A 115 24.16 -20.86 -3.31
CA ALA A 115 23.68 -20.55 -4.65
C ALA A 115 22.51 -19.55 -4.61
N ARG A 116 21.49 -19.81 -3.78
CA ARG A 116 20.32 -18.92 -3.61
C ARG A 116 20.75 -17.53 -3.15
N PHE A 117 21.60 -17.43 -2.13
CA PHE A 117 22.12 -16.14 -1.67
C PHE A 117 22.84 -15.36 -2.78
N LYS A 118 23.68 -16.05 -3.57
CA LYS A 118 24.37 -15.44 -4.72
C LYS A 118 23.39 -14.98 -5.81
N LEU A 119 22.37 -15.76 -6.10
CA LEU A 119 21.33 -15.40 -7.06
C LEU A 119 20.50 -14.22 -6.59
N THR A 120 20.13 -14.15 -5.31
CA THR A 120 19.47 -12.97 -4.72
C THR A 120 20.33 -11.71 -4.88
N ALA A 121 21.65 -11.81 -4.61
CA ALA A 121 22.57 -10.68 -4.82
C ALA A 121 22.63 -10.24 -6.30
N LEU A 122 22.70 -11.20 -7.23
CA LEU A 122 22.66 -10.94 -8.67
C LEU A 122 21.35 -10.25 -9.10
N LEU A 123 20.20 -10.77 -8.68
CA LEU A 123 18.88 -10.24 -9.04
C LEU A 123 18.67 -8.83 -8.49
N ARG A 124 19.15 -8.52 -7.28
CA ARG A 124 19.01 -7.18 -6.67
C ARG A 124 19.90 -6.12 -7.32
N GLN A 125 21.07 -6.52 -7.81
CA GLN A 125 22.03 -5.59 -8.42
C GLN A 125 21.77 -5.35 -9.90
N ARG A 126 21.05 -6.26 -10.57
CA ARG A 126 20.71 -6.13 -11.98
C ARG A 126 19.64 -5.05 -12.19
N LYS A 127 19.98 -3.97 -12.90
CA LYS A 127 19.11 -2.81 -13.08
C LYS A 127 18.20 -2.85 -14.32
N ALA A 128 18.52 -3.70 -15.30
CA ALA A 128 17.78 -3.79 -16.57
C ALA A 128 18.01 -5.14 -17.27
N GLY A 129 17.16 -5.43 -18.26
CA GLY A 129 17.18 -6.68 -19.02
C GLY A 129 16.19 -7.71 -18.50
N GLN A 130 15.95 -8.75 -19.30
CA GLN A 130 15.06 -9.86 -18.93
C GLN A 130 15.87 -11.00 -18.32
N THR A 131 15.33 -11.61 -17.27
CA THR A 131 15.92 -12.79 -16.62
C THR A 131 14.96 -13.95 -16.72
N ALA A 132 15.48 -15.12 -17.07
CA ALA A 132 14.79 -16.40 -16.96
C ALA A 132 15.46 -17.27 -15.89
N LEU A 133 14.69 -18.18 -15.30
CA LEU A 133 15.17 -19.11 -14.29
C LEU A 133 14.78 -20.55 -14.66
N ILE A 134 15.79 -21.40 -14.77
CA ILE A 134 15.71 -22.82 -15.03
C ILE A 134 16.20 -23.56 -13.79
N ALA A 135 15.45 -24.55 -13.35
CA ALA A 135 15.88 -25.52 -12.34
C ALA A 135 16.21 -26.83 -13.05
N TYR A 136 17.33 -27.48 -12.68
CA TYR A 136 17.70 -28.76 -13.26
C TYR A 136 18.28 -29.73 -12.24
N ALA A 137 18.11 -31.01 -12.50
CA ALA A 137 18.71 -32.13 -11.78
C ALA A 137 18.88 -33.29 -12.76
N GLY A 138 18.10 -34.37 -12.62
CA GLY A 138 17.96 -35.37 -13.66
C GLY A 138 17.23 -34.82 -14.89
N GLU A 139 16.24 -33.95 -14.70
CA GLU A 139 15.52 -33.24 -15.76
C GLU A 139 15.66 -31.72 -15.62
N ALA A 140 15.28 -30.95 -16.64
CA ALA A 140 15.27 -29.49 -16.60
C ALA A 140 13.86 -28.91 -16.81
N PHE A 141 13.51 -27.90 -16.01
CA PHE A 141 12.21 -27.22 -16.01
C PHE A 141 12.36 -25.70 -15.93
N THR A 142 11.45 -24.99 -16.58
CA THR A 142 11.36 -23.54 -16.50
C THR A 142 10.61 -23.13 -15.23
N VAL A 143 11.35 -22.53 -14.29
CA VAL A 143 10.79 -21.92 -13.07
C VAL A 143 10.09 -20.62 -13.45
N ALA A 144 10.80 -19.75 -14.16
CA ALA A 144 10.29 -18.49 -14.67
C ALA A 144 10.76 -18.26 -16.13
N PRO A 145 9.87 -17.87 -17.05
CA PRO A 145 10.25 -17.42 -18.38
C PRO A 145 11.02 -16.09 -18.33
N LEU A 146 11.46 -15.58 -19.49
CA LEU A 146 12.09 -14.26 -19.58
C LEU A 146 11.13 -13.17 -19.07
N THR A 147 11.51 -12.50 -17.99
CA THR A 147 10.75 -11.43 -17.35
C THR A 147 11.67 -10.36 -16.79
N ASP A 148 11.18 -9.14 -16.65
CA ASP A 148 11.82 -8.03 -15.97
C ASP A 148 11.44 -7.93 -14.47
N ASP A 149 10.48 -8.74 -14.00
CA ASP A 149 10.10 -8.81 -12.59
C ASP A 149 11.09 -9.62 -11.75
N LEU A 150 12.19 -8.97 -11.38
CA LEU A 150 13.24 -9.57 -10.56
C LEU A 150 12.77 -9.87 -9.12
N SER A 151 11.74 -9.19 -8.63
CA SER A 151 11.21 -9.38 -7.28
C SER A 151 10.49 -10.71 -7.15
N THR A 152 9.67 -11.07 -8.15
CA THR A 152 9.04 -12.38 -8.24
C THR A 152 10.09 -13.49 -8.41
N LEU A 153 11.15 -13.25 -9.19
CA LEU A 153 12.25 -14.22 -9.31
C LEU A 153 12.98 -14.44 -7.98
N ASP A 154 13.26 -13.39 -7.20
CA ASP A 154 13.91 -13.52 -5.89
C ASP A 154 13.07 -14.43 -4.96
N ASN A 155 11.76 -14.21 -4.91
CA ASN A 155 10.83 -15.05 -4.15
C ASN A 155 10.83 -16.52 -4.62
N LEU A 156 10.83 -16.75 -5.93
CA LEU A 156 10.89 -18.11 -6.49
C LEU A 156 12.21 -18.79 -6.13
N VAL A 157 13.36 -18.11 -6.24
CA VAL A 157 14.68 -18.67 -5.89
C VAL A 157 14.71 -19.17 -4.44
N GLN A 158 14.11 -18.43 -3.50
CA GLN A 158 14.07 -18.82 -2.09
C GLN A 158 13.30 -20.13 -1.84
N SER A 159 12.33 -20.45 -2.70
CA SER A 159 11.50 -21.67 -2.59
C SER A 159 12.10 -22.92 -3.23
N LEU A 160 13.22 -22.82 -3.97
CA LEU A 160 13.75 -23.92 -4.80
C LEU A 160 14.58 -24.93 -4.02
N ASP A 161 13.99 -26.06 -3.62
CA ASP A 161 14.68 -27.19 -2.94
C ASP A 161 14.88 -28.41 -3.88
N PRO A 162 15.88 -29.30 -3.68
CA PRO A 162 16.04 -30.49 -4.51
C PRO A 162 14.83 -31.43 -4.47
N SER A 163 14.03 -31.40 -3.40
CA SER A 163 12.77 -32.16 -3.30
C SER A 163 11.67 -31.70 -4.26
N VAL A 164 11.83 -30.54 -4.92
CA VAL A 164 10.92 -30.05 -5.96
C VAL A 164 11.11 -30.83 -7.26
N MET A 165 12.30 -31.41 -7.48
CA MET A 165 12.63 -32.10 -8.73
C MET A 165 12.05 -33.52 -8.74
N PRO A 166 11.36 -33.95 -9.83
CA PRO A 166 10.79 -35.29 -9.92
C PRO A 166 11.82 -36.39 -10.19
N VAL A 167 12.98 -36.01 -10.75
CA VAL A 167 14.04 -36.95 -11.15
C VAL A 167 15.38 -36.44 -10.60
N SER A 168 16.00 -37.23 -9.72
CA SER A 168 17.37 -36.98 -9.24
C SER A 168 18.41 -37.18 -10.35
N GLY A 169 19.53 -36.47 -10.24
CA GLY A 169 20.64 -36.54 -11.19
C GLY A 169 21.30 -35.17 -11.37
N GLN A 170 22.37 -35.11 -12.16
CA GLN A 170 23.06 -33.87 -12.53
C GLN A 170 23.24 -33.85 -14.06
N ARG A 171 22.29 -33.25 -14.78
CA ARG A 171 22.27 -33.18 -16.25
C ARG A 171 22.27 -31.75 -16.77
N PRO A 172 23.40 -31.03 -16.68
CA PRO A 172 23.50 -29.65 -17.18
C PRO A 172 23.22 -29.53 -18.68
N GLU A 173 23.44 -30.59 -19.48
CA GLU A 173 23.10 -30.63 -20.90
C GLU A 173 21.60 -30.38 -21.17
N ARG A 174 20.73 -30.82 -20.25
CA ARG A 174 19.28 -30.63 -20.38
C ARG A 174 18.89 -29.18 -20.08
N ALA A 175 19.55 -28.54 -19.11
CA ALA A 175 19.36 -27.14 -18.79
C ALA A 175 19.82 -26.23 -19.95
N ILE A 176 20.97 -26.54 -20.55
CA ILE A 176 21.49 -25.80 -21.72
C ILE A 176 20.53 -25.92 -22.90
N ARG A 177 20.03 -27.12 -23.21
CA ARG A 177 19.02 -27.31 -24.28
C ARG A 177 17.72 -26.57 -24.00
N MET A 178 17.27 -26.52 -22.74
CA MET A 178 16.10 -25.73 -22.36
C MET A 178 16.35 -24.23 -22.57
N ALA A 179 17.51 -23.73 -22.17
CA ALA A 179 17.90 -22.33 -22.38
C ALA A 179 17.94 -21.96 -23.88
N GLN A 180 18.45 -22.86 -24.74
CA GLN A 180 18.42 -22.68 -26.20
C GLN A 180 16.98 -22.59 -26.73
N ARG A 181 16.07 -23.47 -26.28
CA ARG A 181 14.65 -23.39 -26.69
C ARG A 181 14.00 -22.08 -26.25
N MET A 182 14.26 -21.65 -25.01
CA MET A 182 13.76 -20.36 -24.52
C MET A 182 14.30 -19.17 -25.33
N LEU A 183 15.55 -19.25 -25.79
CA LEU A 183 16.14 -18.25 -26.68
C LEU A 183 15.42 -18.22 -28.05
N ASP A 184 15.25 -19.40 -28.65
CA ASP A 184 14.58 -19.57 -29.96
C ASP A 184 13.11 -19.10 -29.89
N ASP A 185 12.36 -19.51 -28.86
CA ASP A 185 10.95 -19.15 -28.64
C ASP A 185 10.75 -17.64 -28.41
N ALA A 186 11.72 -16.98 -27.79
CA ALA A 186 11.70 -15.53 -27.58
C ALA A 186 12.13 -14.74 -28.83
N GLY A 187 12.66 -15.41 -29.87
CA GLY A 187 13.13 -14.77 -31.10
C GLY A 187 14.30 -13.82 -30.89
N LEU A 188 15.11 -14.03 -29.85
CA LEU A 188 16.28 -13.18 -29.58
C LEU A 188 17.51 -13.72 -30.32
N ALA A 189 18.33 -12.82 -30.86
CA ALA A 189 19.54 -13.18 -31.60
C ALA A 189 20.68 -13.67 -30.68
N SER A 190 20.69 -13.25 -29.42
CA SER A 190 21.72 -13.60 -28.46
C SER A 190 21.18 -13.57 -27.03
N ALA A 191 21.67 -14.46 -26.18
CA ALA A 191 21.46 -14.42 -24.73
C ALA A 191 22.69 -14.91 -23.98
N ARG A 192 22.76 -14.57 -22.70
CA ARG A 192 23.78 -15.08 -21.79
C ARG A 192 23.15 -16.09 -20.85
N MET A 193 23.88 -17.14 -20.54
CA MET A 193 23.48 -18.15 -19.57
C MET A 193 24.47 -18.16 -18.41
N LEU A 194 23.95 -18.15 -17.19
CA LEU A 194 24.69 -18.42 -15.97
C LEU A 194 24.30 -19.81 -15.47
N LEU A 195 25.19 -20.79 -15.67
CA LEU A 195 25.02 -22.15 -15.18
C LEU A 195 25.69 -22.29 -13.82
N LEU A 196 24.90 -22.63 -12.79
CA LEU A 196 25.37 -22.97 -11.46
C LEU A 196 25.50 -24.49 -11.40
N ALA A 197 26.72 -25.00 -11.22
CA ALA A 197 27.00 -26.43 -11.29
C ALA A 197 28.19 -26.82 -10.41
N SER A 198 28.22 -28.09 -9.99
CA SER A 198 29.37 -28.67 -9.26
C SER A 198 30.22 -29.63 -10.11
N ALA A 199 29.65 -30.17 -11.19
CA ALA A 199 30.33 -31.05 -12.15
C ALA A 199 29.75 -30.89 -13.55
N SER A 200 30.44 -31.42 -14.56
CA SER A 200 30.03 -31.41 -15.96
C SER A 200 30.19 -32.80 -16.59
N SER A 201 29.72 -32.96 -17.83
CA SER A 201 29.88 -34.16 -18.64
C SER A 201 30.18 -33.79 -20.10
N ASP A 202 30.70 -34.74 -20.88
CA ASP A 202 30.96 -34.55 -22.32
C ASP A 202 29.68 -34.14 -23.08
N ALA A 203 28.52 -34.66 -22.67
CA ALA A 203 27.23 -34.30 -23.26
C ALA A 203 26.88 -32.83 -23.02
N ALA A 204 27.27 -32.28 -21.87
CA ALA A 204 27.05 -30.89 -21.52
C ALA A 204 28.01 -29.96 -22.27
N GLU A 205 29.26 -30.36 -22.48
CA GLU A 205 30.21 -29.63 -23.33
C GLU A 205 29.74 -29.57 -24.79
N GLN A 206 29.24 -30.69 -25.32
CA GLN A 206 28.64 -30.73 -26.66
C GLN A 206 27.40 -29.82 -26.75
N ALA A 207 26.52 -29.84 -25.75
CA ALA A 207 25.35 -28.96 -25.70
C ALA A 207 25.77 -27.48 -25.65
N ALA A 208 26.80 -27.13 -24.87
CA ALA A 208 27.35 -25.78 -24.79
C ALA A 208 27.92 -25.31 -26.14
N THR A 209 28.60 -26.20 -26.88
CA THR A 209 29.10 -25.91 -28.23
C THR A 209 27.97 -25.57 -29.19
N VAL A 210 26.88 -26.35 -29.18
CA VAL A 210 25.70 -26.08 -30.02
C VAL A 210 24.99 -24.80 -29.56
N ALA A 211 24.98 -24.50 -28.26
CA ALA A 211 24.41 -23.28 -27.69
C ALA A 211 25.13 -22.03 -28.17
N ALA A 212 26.47 -22.05 -28.15
CA ALA A 212 27.28 -20.94 -28.63
C ALA A 212 27.02 -20.63 -30.11
N GLN A 213 26.85 -21.66 -30.95
CA GLN A 213 26.53 -21.49 -32.38
C GLN A 213 25.17 -20.82 -32.63
N ARG A 214 24.25 -20.89 -31.67
CA ARG A 214 22.92 -20.25 -31.71
C ARG A 214 22.87 -18.92 -30.95
N GLY A 215 24.01 -18.35 -30.56
CA GLY A 215 24.07 -17.07 -29.86
C GLY A 215 23.80 -17.15 -28.35
N LEU A 216 23.78 -18.35 -27.75
CA LEU A 216 23.70 -18.52 -26.30
C LEU A 216 25.11 -18.68 -25.70
N GLN A 217 25.61 -17.64 -25.04
CA GLN A 217 26.90 -17.69 -24.34
C GLN A 217 26.73 -18.35 -22.97
N VAL A 218 27.40 -19.48 -22.72
CA VAL A 218 27.29 -20.23 -21.46
C VAL A 218 28.48 -19.96 -20.56
N SER A 219 28.25 -19.21 -19.50
CA SER A 219 29.19 -18.98 -18.40
C SER A 219 28.82 -19.84 -17.20
N VAL A 220 29.82 -20.26 -16.43
CA VAL A 220 29.66 -21.27 -15.38
C VAL A 220 30.17 -20.71 -14.05
N LEU A 221 29.32 -20.80 -13.02
CA LEU A 221 29.66 -20.56 -11.63
C LEU A 221 29.81 -21.91 -10.92
N GLY A 222 31.05 -22.29 -10.60
CA GLY A 222 31.37 -23.54 -9.92
C GLY A 222 31.00 -23.50 -8.44
N ILE A 223 30.21 -24.46 -7.97
CA ILE A 223 29.74 -24.53 -6.58
C ILE A 223 30.28 -25.77 -5.88
N GLY A 224 31.05 -25.53 -4.83
CA GLY A 224 31.65 -26.57 -3.99
C GLY A 224 33.13 -26.35 -3.79
N THR A 225 33.77 -27.37 -3.24
CA THR A 225 35.21 -27.40 -2.93
C THR A 225 35.86 -28.67 -3.47
N ASP A 226 37.18 -28.62 -3.59
CA ASP A 226 38.03 -29.73 -4.06
C ASP A 226 38.00 -30.93 -3.09
N ARG A 227 37.69 -30.67 -1.81
CA ARG A 227 37.57 -31.70 -0.78
C ARG A 227 36.21 -32.38 -0.80
N GLY A 228 35.17 -31.63 -1.15
CA GLY A 228 33.78 -32.04 -1.02
C GLY A 228 33.34 -32.17 0.44
N ALA A 229 32.07 -32.50 0.65
CA ALA A 229 31.52 -32.85 1.96
C ALA A 229 30.44 -33.92 1.80
N PRO A 230 30.18 -34.74 2.84
CA PRO A 230 29.07 -35.67 2.84
C PRO A 230 27.73 -34.97 2.56
N VAL A 231 26.87 -35.63 1.77
CA VAL A 231 25.55 -35.11 1.41
C VAL A 231 24.51 -35.66 2.39
N PRO A 232 23.86 -34.82 3.22
CA PRO A 232 22.85 -35.30 4.17
C PRO A 232 21.58 -35.77 3.44
N VAL A 233 20.97 -36.84 3.95
CA VAL A 233 19.67 -37.34 3.48
C VAL A 233 18.59 -37.16 4.57
N GLY A 234 17.35 -36.93 4.16
CA GLY A 234 16.22 -36.78 5.09
C GLY A 234 16.00 -38.06 5.91
N GLY A 235 15.97 -37.95 7.24
CA GLY A 235 15.84 -39.10 8.16
C GLY A 235 17.15 -39.54 8.84
N GLY A 236 18.26 -38.83 8.59
CA GLY A 236 19.57 -39.11 9.20
C GLY A 236 20.46 -39.97 8.31
N GLY A 237 21.77 -39.71 8.34
CA GLY A 237 22.77 -40.36 7.49
C GLY A 237 23.18 -39.53 6.28
N PHE A 238 23.94 -40.17 5.37
CA PHE A 238 24.51 -39.52 4.19
C PHE A 238 24.22 -40.32 2.91
N LEU A 239 24.16 -39.62 1.78
CA LEU A 239 24.01 -40.23 0.46
C LEU A 239 25.20 -41.16 0.20
N GLN A 240 24.91 -42.35 -0.36
CA GLN A 240 25.92 -43.36 -0.63
C GLN A 240 26.28 -43.41 -2.12
N ASP A 241 27.52 -43.78 -2.41
CA ASP A 241 27.98 -44.08 -3.76
C ASP A 241 27.55 -45.50 -4.21
N ALA A 242 27.87 -45.86 -5.45
CA ALA A 242 27.52 -47.17 -6.01
C ALA A 242 28.21 -48.35 -5.28
N GLN A 243 29.24 -48.08 -4.48
CA GLN A 243 30.00 -49.04 -3.70
C GLN A 243 29.52 -49.12 -2.24
N GLY A 244 28.49 -48.35 -1.87
CA GLY A 244 27.94 -48.28 -0.50
C GLY A 244 28.76 -47.42 0.46
N GLY A 245 29.77 -46.70 -0.04
CA GLY A 245 30.53 -45.71 0.72
C GLY A 245 29.78 -44.38 0.83
N ILE A 246 30.17 -43.52 1.76
CA ILE A 246 29.61 -42.16 1.87
C ILE A 246 30.07 -41.35 0.64
N LEU A 247 29.12 -40.76 -0.09
CA LEU A 247 29.40 -39.92 -1.24
C LEU A 247 29.94 -38.55 -0.78
N LEU A 248 31.15 -38.21 -1.20
CA LEU A 248 31.76 -36.88 -1.04
C LEU A 248 31.89 -36.22 -2.42
N PRO A 249 30.85 -35.56 -2.95
CA PRO A 249 30.92 -34.88 -4.24
C PRO A 249 31.95 -33.76 -4.20
N LYS A 250 32.91 -33.78 -5.12
CA LYS A 250 33.93 -32.74 -5.27
C LYS A 250 33.54 -31.80 -6.41
N LEU A 251 34.03 -30.58 -6.35
CA LEU A 251 33.97 -29.65 -7.48
C LEU A 251 34.91 -30.12 -8.59
N ASP A 252 34.40 -30.25 -9.81
CA ASP A 252 35.20 -30.57 -11.00
C ASP A 252 35.52 -29.29 -11.80
N ASP A 253 36.53 -28.54 -11.34
CA ASP A 253 36.92 -27.28 -11.98
C ASP A 253 37.34 -27.44 -13.44
N ASP A 254 38.03 -28.54 -13.78
CA ASP A 254 38.56 -28.76 -15.12
C ASP A 254 37.43 -29.01 -16.11
N ALA A 255 36.47 -29.88 -15.78
CA ALA A 255 35.32 -30.15 -16.64
C ALA A 255 34.40 -28.92 -16.79
N LEU A 256 34.20 -28.14 -15.71
CA LEU A 256 33.41 -26.91 -15.77
C LEU A 256 34.08 -25.82 -16.60
N ARG A 257 35.42 -25.72 -16.55
CA ARG A 257 36.19 -24.79 -17.38
C ARG A 257 36.14 -25.16 -18.86
N MET A 258 36.20 -26.46 -19.18
CA MET A 258 36.02 -26.93 -20.56
C MET A 258 34.62 -26.60 -21.08
N LEU A 259 33.58 -26.84 -20.28
CA LEU A 259 32.19 -26.52 -20.64
C LEU A 259 31.98 -25.02 -20.89
N ALA A 260 32.47 -24.15 -19.99
CA ALA A 260 32.36 -22.70 -20.18
C ALA A 260 33.06 -22.24 -21.46
N LYS A 261 34.25 -22.79 -21.74
CA LYS A 261 35.01 -22.49 -22.95
C LYS A 261 34.26 -22.94 -24.22
N ALA A 262 33.68 -24.13 -24.20
CA ALA A 262 32.85 -24.64 -25.30
C ALA A 262 31.62 -23.76 -25.55
N GLY A 263 31.04 -23.20 -24.48
CA GLY A 263 29.94 -22.24 -24.51
C GLY A 263 30.34 -20.79 -24.80
N THR A 264 31.61 -20.51 -25.14
CA THR A 264 32.17 -19.15 -25.35
C THR A 264 32.05 -18.20 -24.13
N GLY A 265 31.79 -18.73 -22.94
CA GLY A 265 31.70 -17.99 -21.70
C GLY A 265 32.94 -18.17 -20.81
N SER A 266 32.78 -17.80 -19.54
CA SER A 266 33.85 -17.85 -18.54
C SER A 266 33.47 -18.79 -17.39
N TYR A 267 34.49 -19.38 -16.75
CA TYR A 267 34.35 -20.17 -15.54
C TYR A 267 34.92 -19.42 -14.35
N VAL A 268 34.15 -19.31 -13.28
CA VAL A 268 34.62 -18.80 -11.99
C VAL A 268 34.05 -19.66 -10.87
N ARG A 269 34.86 -19.97 -9.86
CA ARG A 269 34.39 -20.61 -8.63
C ARG A 269 33.65 -19.60 -7.76
N ILE A 270 32.57 -20.03 -7.12
CA ILE A 270 31.79 -19.19 -6.20
C ILE A 270 32.67 -18.63 -5.08
N ARG A 271 32.51 -17.34 -4.80
CA ARG A 271 33.19 -16.60 -3.73
C ARG A 271 32.19 -16.03 -2.74
N ASP A 272 32.69 -15.62 -1.58
CA ASP A 272 31.85 -14.98 -0.57
C ASP A 272 31.35 -13.60 -0.98
N ASP A 273 32.09 -12.89 -1.84
CA ASP A 273 31.76 -11.57 -2.39
C ASP A 273 31.25 -11.66 -3.84
N GLU A 274 30.80 -10.56 -4.44
CA GLU A 274 30.29 -10.50 -5.82
C GLU A 274 31.37 -10.39 -6.89
N SER A 275 32.65 -10.56 -6.53
CA SER A 275 33.76 -10.51 -7.49
C SER A 275 33.66 -11.60 -8.57
N ASP A 276 33.04 -12.73 -8.23
CA ASP A 276 32.74 -13.82 -9.16
C ASP A 276 31.73 -13.40 -10.25
N LEU A 277 30.61 -12.78 -9.86
CA LEU A 277 29.59 -12.27 -10.78
C LEU A 277 30.12 -11.13 -11.65
N LEU A 278 30.98 -10.26 -11.10
CA LEU A 278 31.67 -9.22 -11.86
C LEU A 278 32.61 -9.82 -12.90
N ALA A 279 33.43 -10.81 -12.51
CA ALA A 279 34.34 -11.49 -13.43
C ALA A 279 33.63 -12.24 -14.56
N LEU A 280 32.41 -12.74 -14.30
CA LEU A 280 31.54 -13.36 -15.30
C LEU A 280 30.77 -12.33 -16.15
N GLY A 281 30.84 -11.03 -15.84
CA GLY A 281 30.07 -9.99 -16.52
C GLY A 281 28.56 -10.08 -16.30
N MET A 282 28.11 -10.72 -15.22
CA MET A 282 26.69 -10.99 -14.98
C MET A 282 25.92 -9.79 -14.42
N LEU A 283 26.62 -8.87 -13.76
CA LEU A 283 26.04 -7.65 -13.17
C LEU A 283 25.93 -6.50 -14.17
N GLN A 284 26.72 -6.55 -15.24
CA GLN A 284 26.67 -5.56 -16.30
C GLN A 284 25.64 -6.03 -17.33
N VAL A 285 24.81 -5.08 -17.77
CA VAL A 285 24.01 -5.27 -18.98
C VAL A 285 25.01 -5.35 -20.12
N ALA A 286 24.97 -6.44 -20.89
CA ALA A 286 25.73 -6.49 -22.12
C ALA A 286 25.21 -5.37 -23.02
N HIS A 287 25.99 -4.31 -23.17
CA HIS A 287 25.83 -3.40 -24.30
C HIS A 287 26.23 -4.24 -25.52
N THR A 288 25.27 -4.98 -26.08
CA THR A 288 25.49 -5.56 -27.39
C THR A 288 25.64 -4.37 -28.32
N ASP A 289 26.89 -4.04 -28.63
CA ASP A 289 27.34 -3.10 -29.66
C ASP A 289 26.89 -3.63 -31.03
N THR A 290 25.58 -3.86 -31.20
CA THR A 290 25.00 -3.75 -32.52
C THR A 290 24.97 -2.26 -32.75
N GLU A 291 26.02 -1.76 -33.39
CA GLU A 291 26.04 -0.50 -34.10
C GLU A 291 24.86 -0.47 -35.08
N PHE A 292 23.65 -0.23 -34.57
CA PHE A 292 22.74 0.62 -35.28
C PHE A 292 23.39 1.98 -35.24
N THR A 293 24.11 2.25 -36.32
CA THR A 293 24.70 3.54 -36.67
C THR A 293 23.92 4.66 -36.00
N THR A 294 24.61 5.33 -35.09
CA THR A 294 24.27 6.58 -34.44
C THR A 294 24.15 7.68 -35.50
N SER A 295 23.19 7.54 -36.40
CA SER A 295 22.68 8.60 -37.23
C SER A 295 21.27 8.87 -36.72
N THR A 296 21.19 9.95 -35.95
CA THR A 296 19.97 10.56 -35.42
C THR A 296 19.55 10.01 -34.04
N GLU A 297 20.14 10.59 -32.99
CA GLU A 297 19.51 10.77 -31.69
C GLU A 297 18.24 11.64 -31.82
N GLU A 298 17.30 11.24 -32.66
CA GLU A 298 15.90 11.61 -32.43
C GLU A 298 15.38 10.53 -31.50
N SER A 299 15.43 10.84 -30.20
CA SER A 299 14.40 10.35 -29.29
C SER A 299 13.08 10.36 -30.07
N LEU A 300 12.48 9.18 -30.28
CA LEU A 300 11.18 9.01 -30.92
C LEU A 300 10.14 9.66 -29.99
N THR A 301 10.17 10.98 -30.02
CA THR A 301 9.31 11.88 -29.28
C THR A 301 8.03 11.94 -30.09
N ARG A 302 6.98 11.31 -29.56
CA ARG A 302 5.68 11.41 -30.20
C ARG A 302 5.11 12.78 -29.87
N ALA A 303 4.75 13.53 -30.90
CA ALA A 303 3.99 14.77 -30.73
C ALA A 303 2.68 14.44 -29.99
N ARG A 304 2.45 15.08 -28.84
CA ARG A 304 1.26 14.90 -28.01
C ARG A 304 0.07 15.56 -28.72
N ASP A 305 -1.03 14.83 -28.89
CA ASP A 305 -2.24 15.40 -29.50
C ASP A 305 -2.97 16.27 -28.47
N ASP A 306 -2.81 17.60 -28.57
CA ASP A 306 -3.50 18.57 -27.71
C ASP A 306 -4.83 19.04 -28.34
N GLY A 307 -5.18 18.53 -29.52
CA GLY A 307 -6.44 18.80 -30.21
C GLY A 307 -7.71 18.58 -29.38
N PRO A 308 -7.81 17.54 -28.52
CA PRO A 308 -8.97 17.34 -27.66
C PRO A 308 -9.29 18.51 -26.72
N TRP A 309 -8.29 19.28 -26.27
CA TRP A 309 -8.52 20.46 -25.42
C TRP A 309 -9.25 21.59 -26.16
N LEU A 310 -9.02 21.71 -27.47
CA LEU A 310 -9.75 22.68 -28.31
C LEU A 310 -11.24 22.32 -28.46
N LEU A 311 -11.63 21.07 -28.21
CA LEU A 311 -13.04 20.65 -28.25
C LEU A 311 -13.86 21.32 -27.13
N LEU A 312 -13.25 21.65 -26.00
CA LEU A 312 -13.88 22.44 -24.93
C LEU A 312 -14.27 23.85 -25.41
N MET A 313 -13.51 24.44 -26.33
CA MET A 313 -13.84 25.74 -26.94
C MET A 313 -14.96 25.62 -27.99
N VAL A 314 -15.10 24.45 -28.64
CA VAL A 314 -16.15 24.16 -29.62
C VAL A 314 -17.52 23.95 -28.96
N LEU A 315 -17.57 23.37 -27.76
CA LEU A 315 -18.81 23.11 -27.03
C LEU A 315 -19.72 24.35 -26.84
N PRO A 316 -19.24 25.52 -26.34
CA PRO A 316 -20.09 26.69 -26.17
C PRO A 316 -20.54 27.29 -27.51
N LEU A 317 -19.71 27.20 -28.55
CA LEU A 317 -20.05 27.62 -29.92
C LEU A 317 -21.23 26.80 -30.48
N VAL A 318 -21.16 25.48 -30.33
CA VAL A 318 -22.24 24.56 -30.73
C VAL A 318 -23.49 24.79 -29.88
N ALA A 319 -23.35 24.96 -28.57
CA ALA A 319 -24.47 25.25 -27.67
C ALA A 319 -25.18 26.56 -28.02
N PHE A 320 -24.43 27.60 -28.40
CA PHE A 320 -24.98 28.89 -28.84
C PHE A 320 -25.73 28.77 -30.17
N ALA A 321 -25.23 27.95 -31.09
CA ALA A 321 -25.89 27.66 -32.36
C ALA A 321 -27.14 26.77 -32.21
N ALA A 322 -27.19 25.92 -31.17
CA ALA A 322 -28.22 24.88 -31.04
C ALA A 322 -29.60 25.37 -30.56
N ARG A 323 -29.72 26.44 -29.73
CA ARG A 323 -31.04 27.05 -29.37
C ARG A 323 -30.97 28.26 -28.42
N ARG A 324 -31.59 29.38 -28.87
CA ARG A 324 -32.16 30.55 -28.13
C ARG A 324 -31.86 30.71 -26.62
N GLY A 325 -30.59 30.87 -26.21
CA GLY A 325 -30.20 31.49 -24.93
C GLY A 325 -30.51 30.75 -23.62
N VAL A 326 -31.28 29.65 -23.60
CA VAL A 326 -31.68 28.95 -22.37
C VAL A 326 -30.51 28.28 -21.63
N LEU A 327 -29.48 27.83 -22.36
CA LEU A 327 -28.27 27.28 -21.75
C LEU A 327 -27.40 28.35 -21.07
N TRP A 328 -27.46 29.60 -21.54
CA TRP A 328 -26.77 30.72 -20.88
C TRP A 328 -27.44 31.09 -19.55
N SER A 329 -28.77 31.00 -19.46
CA SER A 329 -29.45 31.18 -18.15
C SER A 329 -29.04 30.12 -17.13
N LEU A 330 -28.76 28.88 -17.55
CA LEU A 330 -28.28 27.83 -16.65
C LEU A 330 -26.83 28.09 -16.21
N LEU A 331 -25.96 28.53 -17.12
CA LEU A 331 -24.54 28.78 -16.84
C LEU A 331 -24.32 30.07 -16.01
N VAL A 332 -25.21 31.05 -16.10
CA VAL A 332 -25.23 32.27 -15.27
C VAL A 332 -26.01 32.08 -13.96
N ALA A 333 -27.03 31.21 -13.92
CA ALA A 333 -27.74 30.90 -12.68
C ALA A 333 -26.92 30.01 -11.73
N LEU A 334 -26.04 29.15 -12.25
CA LEU A 334 -25.20 28.25 -11.43
C LEU A 334 -24.27 28.99 -10.44
N PRO A 335 -23.60 30.12 -10.77
CA PRO A 335 -22.82 30.88 -9.80
C PRO A 335 -23.65 31.76 -8.86
N MET A 336 -24.94 32.01 -9.15
CA MET A 336 -25.79 32.86 -8.30
C MET A 336 -26.38 32.13 -7.07
N ILE A 337 -26.17 30.82 -6.95
CA ILE A 337 -26.59 30.01 -5.80
C ILE A 337 -25.58 30.10 -4.63
N GLY A 338 -24.43 30.76 -4.81
CA GLY A 338 -23.28 30.70 -3.90
C GLY A 338 -23.06 31.87 -2.92
N VAL A 339 -24.06 32.70 -2.60
CA VAL A 339 -23.88 33.74 -1.56
C VAL A 339 -24.49 33.29 -0.24
N ALA A 340 -23.78 32.38 0.44
CA ALA A 340 -23.96 32.10 1.87
C ALA A 340 -22.86 32.83 2.67
N PRO A 341 -23.11 33.26 3.92
CA PRO A 341 -22.15 34.00 4.76
C PRO A 341 -20.88 33.17 5.07
N PRO A 342 -19.80 33.80 5.59
CA PRO A 342 -18.50 33.14 5.70
C PRO A 342 -18.50 32.13 6.86
N SER A 343 -18.96 30.90 6.62
CA SER A 343 -18.46 29.75 7.34
C SER A 343 -17.15 29.32 6.68
N ARG A 344 -16.06 29.30 7.45
CA ARG A 344 -14.80 28.71 6.98
C ARG A 344 -14.97 27.20 6.98
N ALA A 345 -15.51 26.68 5.90
CA ALA A 345 -15.54 25.26 5.57
C ALA A 345 -14.58 25.02 4.40
N SER A 346 -13.65 24.09 4.55
CA SER A 346 -12.84 23.56 3.47
C SER A 346 -13.77 22.78 2.53
N VAL A 347 -14.39 23.49 1.57
CA VAL A 347 -15.38 22.96 0.61
C VAL A 347 -14.94 21.64 -0.05
N TRP A 348 -13.63 21.43 -0.19
CA TRP A 348 -13.09 20.20 -0.74
C TRP A 348 -13.16 18.99 0.20
N GLU A 349 -12.89 19.16 1.49
CA GLU A 349 -12.92 18.05 2.46
C GLU A 349 -14.35 17.61 2.76
N ASP A 350 -15.28 18.57 2.90
CA ASP A 350 -16.71 18.31 3.10
C ASP A 350 -17.36 17.59 1.91
N LEU A 351 -16.78 17.71 0.72
CA LEU A 351 -17.28 17.01 -0.48
C LEU A 351 -17.02 15.51 -0.43
N TRP A 352 -15.92 15.11 0.22
CA TRP A 352 -15.40 13.74 0.19
C TRP A 352 -15.49 13.02 1.54
N GLN A 353 -15.62 13.76 2.65
CA GLN A 353 -15.65 13.21 4.00
C GLN A 353 -16.84 13.73 4.79
N ARG A 354 -17.45 12.84 5.57
CA ARG A 354 -18.51 13.22 6.51
C ARG A 354 -17.90 13.93 7.74
N PRO A 355 -18.63 14.81 8.43
CA PRO A 355 -18.14 15.49 9.64
C PRO A 355 -17.59 14.53 10.70
N ASP A 356 -18.23 13.38 10.91
CA ASP A 356 -17.73 12.35 11.85
C ASP A 356 -16.40 11.70 11.40
N GLN A 357 -16.15 11.59 10.09
CA GLN A 357 -14.87 11.08 9.59
C GLN A 357 -13.76 12.10 9.82
N GLN A 358 -14.07 13.39 9.63
CA GLN A 358 -13.14 14.47 9.94
C GLN A 358 -12.87 14.55 11.45
N ALA A 359 -13.90 14.38 12.28
CA ALA A 359 -13.75 14.31 13.74
C ALA A 359 -12.87 13.14 14.18
N TRP A 360 -13.02 11.97 13.57
CA TRP A 360 -12.18 10.80 13.85
C TRP A 360 -10.72 11.01 13.42
N GLN A 361 -10.48 11.73 12.32
CA GLN A 361 -9.12 12.14 11.93
C GLN A 361 -8.53 13.15 12.92
N ALA A 362 -9.31 14.13 13.37
CA ALA A 362 -8.89 15.08 14.39
C ALA A 362 -8.49 14.38 15.71
N LEU A 363 -9.24 13.34 16.13
CA LEU A 363 -8.87 12.52 17.29
C LEU A 363 -7.54 11.77 17.09
N GLN A 364 -7.23 11.28 15.90
CA GLN A 364 -5.92 10.65 15.64
C GLN A 364 -4.77 11.65 15.60
N ALA A 365 -5.06 12.90 15.22
CA ALA A 365 -4.10 13.99 15.23
C ALA A 365 -3.92 14.64 16.61
N ASP A 366 -4.51 14.06 17.66
CA ASP A 366 -4.48 14.54 19.05
C ASP A 366 -5.13 15.94 19.22
N ASP A 367 -6.15 16.25 18.41
CA ASP A 367 -6.94 17.49 18.49
C ASP A 367 -8.40 17.20 18.90
N PRO A 368 -8.66 16.94 20.20
CA PRO A 368 -10.00 16.64 20.70
C PRO A 368 -10.95 17.84 20.64
N ALA A 369 -10.42 19.08 20.71
CA ALA A 369 -11.24 20.28 20.61
C ALA A 369 -11.89 20.39 19.23
N ARG A 370 -11.10 20.18 18.17
CA ARG A 370 -11.61 20.18 16.80
C ARG A 370 -12.55 19.00 16.52
N ALA A 371 -12.22 17.82 17.06
CA ALA A 371 -13.08 16.64 16.93
C ALA A 371 -14.48 16.87 17.54
N ARG A 372 -14.55 17.53 18.70
CA ARG A 372 -15.81 17.83 19.39
C ARG A 372 -16.70 18.81 18.61
N GLU A 373 -16.11 19.76 17.89
CA GLU A 373 -16.85 20.69 17.03
C GLU A 373 -17.43 20.02 15.78
N LEU A 374 -16.70 19.03 15.23
CA LEU A 374 -17.04 18.38 13.97
C LEU A 374 -17.99 17.18 14.15
N ALA A 375 -17.86 16.45 15.27
CA ALA A 375 -18.61 15.22 15.49
C ALA A 375 -20.12 15.47 15.68
N GLN A 376 -20.91 14.83 14.83
CA GLN A 376 -22.36 14.74 14.96
C GLN A 376 -22.74 13.52 15.79
N ASP A 377 -21.98 12.43 15.65
CA ASP A 377 -22.13 11.20 16.44
C ASP A 377 -21.83 11.46 17.93
N PRO A 378 -22.77 11.11 18.85
CA PRO A 378 -22.57 11.33 20.28
C PRO A 378 -21.40 10.53 20.88
N GLY A 379 -21.12 9.32 20.38
CA GLY A 379 -20.00 8.52 20.85
C GLY A 379 -18.65 9.14 20.51
N LEU A 380 -18.50 9.68 19.29
CA LEU A 380 -17.30 10.42 18.88
C LEU A 380 -17.14 11.74 19.64
N ARG A 381 -18.23 12.50 19.86
CA ARG A 381 -18.18 13.70 20.73
C ARG A 381 -17.79 13.35 22.15
N GLY A 382 -18.37 12.29 22.71
CA GLY A 382 -18.07 11.79 24.04
C GLY A 382 -16.61 11.38 24.17
N THR A 383 -16.07 10.70 23.15
CA THR A 383 -14.65 10.34 23.07
C THR A 383 -13.74 11.57 23.05
N ALA A 384 -14.12 12.59 22.27
CA ALA A 384 -13.40 13.85 22.21
C ALA A 384 -13.39 14.57 23.57
N ALA A 385 -14.56 14.67 24.23
CA ALA A 385 -14.69 15.25 25.56
C ALA A 385 -13.91 14.46 26.63
N TYR A 386 -13.90 13.13 26.54
CA TYR A 386 -13.16 12.25 27.44
C TYR A 386 -11.65 12.47 27.31
N ARG A 387 -11.13 12.58 26.08
CA ARG A 387 -9.72 12.87 25.83
C ARG A 387 -9.30 14.28 26.24
N SER A 388 -10.22 15.24 26.27
CA SER A 388 -9.99 16.57 26.83
C SER A 388 -10.22 16.65 28.34
N GLU A 389 -10.32 15.52 29.03
CA GLU A 389 -10.57 15.41 30.49
C GLU A 389 -11.87 16.06 30.98
N ASP A 390 -12.80 16.39 30.07
CA ASP A 390 -14.13 16.93 30.39
C ASP A 390 -15.10 15.76 30.58
N PHE A 391 -14.90 15.01 31.67
CA PHE A 391 -15.64 13.76 31.94
C PHE A 391 -17.14 13.98 32.15
N ASN A 392 -17.54 15.18 32.61
CA ASN A 392 -18.95 15.53 32.75
C ASN A 392 -19.61 15.67 31.37
N ALA A 393 -18.98 16.38 30.43
CA ALA A 393 -19.49 16.45 29.08
C ALA A 393 -19.42 15.09 28.36
N ALA A 394 -18.34 14.33 28.57
CA ALA A 394 -18.19 13.00 28.01
C ALA A 394 -19.33 12.07 28.45
N ALA A 395 -19.70 12.10 29.73
CA ALA A 395 -20.84 11.35 30.23
C ALA A 395 -22.15 11.77 29.56
N VAL A 396 -22.38 13.07 29.33
CA VAL A 396 -23.58 13.54 28.63
C VAL A 396 -23.61 13.07 27.17
N ASP A 397 -22.50 13.25 26.44
CA ASP A 397 -22.42 12.88 25.03
C ASP A 397 -22.51 11.36 24.83
N PHE A 398 -21.81 10.55 25.63
CA PHE A 398 -21.96 9.09 25.61
C PHE A 398 -23.36 8.63 26.02
N GLY A 399 -23.99 9.31 26.98
CA GLY A 399 -25.35 8.99 27.42
C GLY A 399 -26.43 9.27 26.36
N ALA A 400 -26.13 10.10 25.37
CA ALA A 400 -26.99 10.32 24.20
C ALA A 400 -26.84 9.22 23.12
N GLY A 401 -25.80 8.39 23.22
CA GLY A 401 -25.66 7.18 22.40
C GLY A 401 -26.63 6.09 22.84
N SER A 402 -27.05 5.24 21.90
CA SER A 402 -28.04 4.17 22.16
C SER A 402 -27.45 2.76 22.14
N ASP A 403 -26.21 2.64 21.69
CA ASP A 403 -25.44 1.39 21.63
C ASP A 403 -24.82 1.02 22.99
N ILE A 404 -24.39 -0.24 23.11
CA ILE A 404 -23.83 -0.79 24.34
C ILE A 404 -22.48 -0.13 24.69
N ASP A 405 -21.65 0.17 23.69
CA ASP A 405 -20.34 0.81 23.90
C ASP A 405 -20.53 2.23 24.46
N SER A 406 -21.48 2.99 23.93
CA SER A 406 -21.88 4.29 24.48
C SER A 406 -22.40 4.18 25.91
N ALA A 407 -23.19 3.15 26.24
CA ALA A 407 -23.67 2.93 27.60
C ALA A 407 -22.53 2.55 28.58
N TYR A 408 -21.57 1.74 28.15
CA TYR A 408 -20.36 1.40 28.91
C TYR A 408 -19.46 2.62 29.11
N ASN A 409 -19.20 3.37 28.02
CA ASN A 409 -18.40 4.60 28.05
C ASN A 409 -19.07 5.69 28.90
N HIS A 410 -20.40 5.77 28.89
CA HIS A 410 -21.18 6.62 29.80
C HIS A 410 -20.93 6.25 31.26
N GLY A 411 -21.03 4.96 31.62
CA GLY A 411 -20.72 4.49 32.97
C GLY A 411 -19.29 4.79 33.40
N THR A 412 -18.32 4.61 32.50
CA THR A 412 -16.91 4.89 32.74
C THR A 412 -16.63 6.39 32.89
N ALA A 413 -17.22 7.23 32.04
CA ALA A 413 -17.11 8.69 32.13
C ALA A 413 -17.78 9.24 33.40
N LEU A 414 -18.93 8.71 33.82
CA LEU A 414 -19.57 9.04 35.09
C LEU A 414 -18.66 8.74 36.27
N ALA A 415 -17.96 7.59 36.23
CA ALA A 415 -17.06 7.21 37.30
C ALA A 415 -15.84 8.14 37.39
N LYS A 416 -15.28 8.56 36.24
CA LYS A 416 -14.23 9.59 36.17
C LYS A 416 -14.69 10.96 36.66
N ALA A 417 -15.95 11.30 36.41
CA ALA A 417 -16.60 12.48 36.97
C ALA A 417 -16.99 12.33 38.46
N GLN A 418 -16.52 11.29 39.16
CA GLN A 418 -16.80 10.98 40.58
C GLN A 418 -18.29 10.76 40.88
N ARG A 419 -19.08 10.37 39.87
CA ARG A 419 -20.51 10.01 39.99
C ARG A 419 -20.68 8.51 40.15
N PHE A 420 -20.03 7.95 41.17
CA PHE A 420 -19.89 6.50 41.38
C PHE A 420 -21.20 5.72 41.48
N GLU A 421 -22.22 6.26 42.15
CA GLU A 421 -23.53 5.59 42.23
C GLU A 421 -24.22 5.52 40.86
N GLU A 422 -24.13 6.59 40.08
CA GLU A 422 -24.70 6.66 38.73
C GLU A 422 -23.90 5.80 37.75
N ALA A 423 -22.57 5.77 37.91
CA ALA A 423 -21.69 4.90 37.15
C ALA A 423 -22.01 3.42 37.39
N MET A 424 -22.20 3.00 38.64
CA MET A 424 -22.62 1.63 38.95
C MET A 424 -23.97 1.30 38.32
N ALA A 425 -24.95 2.21 38.39
CA ALA A 425 -26.26 2.00 37.77
C ALA A 425 -26.18 1.90 36.24
N ALA A 426 -25.34 2.73 35.60
CA ALA A 426 -25.10 2.66 34.17
C ALA A 426 -24.43 1.34 33.76
N LEU A 427 -23.40 0.91 34.49
CA LEU A 427 -22.71 -0.37 34.27
C LEU A 427 -23.61 -1.57 34.57
N ASP A 428 -24.47 -1.49 35.58
CA ASP A 428 -25.53 -2.47 35.83
C ASP A 428 -26.51 -2.56 34.66
N GLY A 429 -26.87 -1.41 34.06
CA GLY A 429 -27.67 -1.35 32.85
C GLY A 429 -27.01 -2.01 31.66
N VAL A 430 -25.69 -1.85 31.50
CA VAL A 430 -24.88 -2.57 30.51
C VAL A 430 -24.94 -4.07 30.76
N LEU A 431 -24.67 -4.50 32.00
CA LEU A 431 -24.67 -5.92 32.39
C LEU A 431 -26.06 -6.58 32.33
N GLN A 432 -27.14 -5.80 32.42
CA GLN A 432 -28.50 -6.30 32.19
C GLN A 432 -28.78 -6.56 30.71
N ARG A 433 -28.21 -5.76 29.80
CA ARG A 433 -28.36 -5.92 28.35
C ARG A 433 -27.37 -6.94 27.79
N ASP A 434 -26.14 -6.93 28.32
CA ASP A 434 -25.06 -7.86 28.00
C ASP A 434 -24.39 -8.39 29.29
N PRO A 435 -24.90 -9.49 29.85
CA PRO A 435 -24.33 -10.12 31.04
C PRO A 435 -22.89 -10.63 30.87
N GLY A 436 -22.41 -10.76 29.63
CA GLY A 436 -21.06 -11.22 29.29
C GLY A 436 -20.03 -10.09 29.19
N HIS A 437 -20.43 -8.83 29.38
CA HIS A 437 -19.54 -7.68 29.21
C HIS A 437 -18.48 -7.60 30.31
N VAL A 438 -17.29 -8.12 30.02
CA VAL A 438 -16.21 -8.33 31.00
C VAL A 438 -15.75 -7.00 31.61
N ASP A 439 -15.55 -5.97 30.78
CA ASP A 439 -15.05 -4.67 31.25
C ASP A 439 -16.07 -3.92 32.13
N ALA A 440 -17.36 -4.05 31.83
CA ALA A 440 -18.41 -3.42 32.62
C ALA A 440 -18.50 -4.06 34.02
N LYS A 441 -18.33 -5.38 34.10
CA LYS A 441 -18.26 -6.11 35.37
C LYS A 441 -17.05 -5.68 36.19
N ALA A 442 -15.88 -5.63 35.56
CA ALA A 442 -14.63 -5.26 36.22
C ALA A 442 -14.64 -3.81 36.72
N ASN A 443 -15.08 -2.85 35.89
CA ASN A 443 -15.21 -1.45 36.29
C ASN A 443 -16.23 -1.28 37.44
N ARG A 444 -17.35 -2.01 37.39
CA ARG A 444 -18.36 -1.97 38.45
C ARG A 444 -17.82 -2.50 39.77
N GLU A 445 -17.12 -3.63 39.75
CA GLU A 445 -16.48 -4.22 40.93
C GLU A 445 -15.44 -3.26 41.52
N ALA A 446 -14.60 -2.64 40.68
CA ALA A 446 -13.61 -1.65 41.11
C ALA A 446 -14.26 -0.43 41.80
N ILE A 447 -15.37 0.09 41.27
CA ILE A 447 -16.13 1.18 41.90
C ILE A 447 -16.72 0.75 43.24
N ALA A 448 -17.27 -0.47 43.32
CA ALA A 448 -17.86 -1.01 44.55
C ALA A 448 -16.82 -1.19 45.67
N GLU A 449 -15.66 -1.74 45.34
CA GLU A 449 -14.54 -1.88 46.28
C GLU A 449 -14.05 -0.52 46.78
N TRP A 450 -13.92 0.45 45.87
CA TRP A 450 -13.49 1.80 46.23
C TRP A 450 -14.48 2.48 47.19
N LEU A 451 -15.79 2.40 46.92
CA LEU A 451 -16.83 2.91 47.83
C LEU A 451 -16.78 2.25 49.22
N GLN A 452 -16.41 0.97 49.29
CA GLN A 452 -16.24 0.26 50.54
C GLN A 452 -15.00 0.74 51.32
N GLN A 453 -13.87 0.97 50.64
CA GLN A 453 -12.67 1.54 51.25
C GLN A 453 -12.91 2.95 51.78
N GLN A 454 -13.63 3.79 51.03
CA GLN A 454 -13.97 5.15 51.46
C GLN A 454 -14.78 5.14 52.77
N LYS A 455 -15.79 4.26 52.89
CA LYS A 455 -16.57 4.09 54.14
C LYS A 455 -15.70 3.65 55.31
N GLN A 456 -14.73 2.77 55.08
CA GLN A 456 -13.80 2.32 56.13
C GLN A 456 -12.85 3.44 56.58
N GLN A 457 -12.41 4.32 55.66
CA GLN A 457 -11.60 5.49 56.01
C GLN A 457 -12.40 6.55 56.78
N GLU A 458 -13.68 6.77 56.43
CA GLU A 458 -14.58 7.65 57.19
C GLU A 458 -14.86 7.13 58.61
N ASP A 459 -15.04 5.81 58.78
CA ASP A 459 -15.20 5.18 60.09
C ASP A 459 -13.89 5.19 60.92
N ALA A 460 -12.73 5.14 60.28
CA ALA A 460 -11.42 5.20 60.94
C ALA A 460 -11.01 6.62 61.39
N ASN A 461 -11.56 7.66 60.76
CA ASN A 461 -11.28 9.07 61.08
C ASN A 461 -12.31 9.72 62.01
N GLN A 462 -13.30 8.98 62.54
CA GLN A 462 -14.14 9.50 63.61
C GLN A 462 -13.33 9.64 64.92
N PRO A 463 -13.21 10.85 65.50
CA PRO A 463 -12.56 11.02 66.80
C PRO A 463 -13.40 10.29 67.85
N LYS A 464 -12.80 9.35 68.59
CA LYS A 464 -13.37 8.85 69.83
C LYS A 464 -13.46 10.02 70.81
N SER A 465 -14.66 10.60 70.94
CA SER A 465 -15.01 11.56 71.97
C SER A 465 -14.93 10.89 73.35
N GLY A 466 -13.79 11.06 74.02
CA GLY A 466 -13.62 10.86 75.46
C GLY A 466 -13.48 12.23 76.13
N GLU A 467 -14.44 12.54 76.99
CA GLU A 467 -14.53 13.56 78.05
C GLU A 467 -13.36 14.55 78.25
N GLY A 468 -13.68 15.85 78.31
CA GLY A 468 -12.90 16.82 79.09
C GLY A 468 -12.96 18.27 78.63
N GLY A 469 -13.80 19.07 79.30
CA GLY A 469 -14.08 20.48 79.02
C GLY A 469 -12.91 21.47 78.93
N GLY A 470 -13.17 22.60 78.25
CA GLY A 470 -12.33 23.81 78.31
C GLY A 470 -12.58 24.78 77.15
N GLN A 471 -13.38 25.82 77.41
CA GLN A 471 -13.72 26.95 76.53
C GLN A 471 -12.61 28.07 76.61
N PRO A 472 -12.71 29.23 75.91
CA PRO A 472 -12.34 29.54 74.52
C PRO A 472 -11.39 30.78 74.39
N GLY A 473 -11.11 31.24 73.16
CA GLY A 473 -10.68 32.63 72.85
C GLY A 473 -10.21 32.77 71.38
N GLU A 474 -11.01 33.33 70.46
CA GLU A 474 -10.97 34.74 69.97
C GLU A 474 -9.73 35.04 69.08
N GLY A 475 -9.78 35.64 67.88
CA GLY A 475 -10.83 36.20 67.03
C GLY A 475 -10.19 36.96 65.84
N GLU A 476 -10.76 36.75 64.64
CA GLU A 476 -11.04 37.74 63.56
C GLU A 476 -9.97 38.51 62.72
N PRO A 477 -10.34 38.99 61.49
CA PRO A 477 -9.53 38.93 60.26
C PRO A 477 -9.42 40.28 59.48
N SER A 478 -8.84 40.29 58.25
CA SER A 478 -9.06 41.29 57.17
C SER A 478 -8.23 40.87 55.92
N GLU A 479 -8.78 40.55 54.74
CA GLU A 479 -9.31 41.38 53.62
C GLU A 479 -8.26 42.18 52.80
N GLY A 480 -8.20 41.90 51.48
CA GLY A 480 -8.39 42.96 50.46
C GLY A 480 -7.25 43.29 49.46
N ALA A 481 -7.53 42.99 48.18
CA ALA A 481 -7.33 43.82 46.97
C ALA A 481 -6.09 43.63 46.05
N ASP A 482 -6.43 43.39 44.78
CA ASP A 482 -5.64 43.42 43.54
C ASP A 482 -5.04 44.80 43.22
N GLU A 483 -3.92 44.82 42.46
CA GLU A 483 -3.77 45.62 41.23
C GLU A 483 -2.43 45.31 40.51
N ASP A 484 -2.55 45.09 39.18
CA ASP A 484 -1.47 44.94 38.20
C ASP A 484 -0.63 46.21 38.00
N ALA A 485 0.69 46.06 37.84
CA ALA A 485 1.54 46.91 37.00
C ALA A 485 2.95 46.31 36.79
N GLU A 486 3.24 45.90 35.55
CA GLU A 486 4.57 45.79 34.93
C GLU A 486 5.28 47.17 34.82
N PRO A 487 6.50 47.29 34.24
CA PRO A 487 7.70 46.43 34.26
C PRO A 487 8.99 47.27 34.53
N GLY A 488 10.17 46.65 34.69
CA GLY A 488 11.42 47.44 34.69
C GLY A 488 12.70 46.73 35.11
N GLU A 489 13.40 46.20 34.10
CA GLU A 489 14.86 46.15 33.91
C GLU A 489 15.85 46.30 35.09
N SER A 490 16.66 45.23 35.22
CA SER A 490 18.13 45.18 35.32
C SER A 490 18.87 45.93 36.44
N GLY A 491 19.61 45.16 37.23
CA GLY A 491 20.68 45.65 38.10
C GLY A 491 21.52 44.50 38.66
N ASP A 492 22.49 44.05 37.88
CA ASP A 492 23.62 43.22 38.35
C ASP A 492 24.57 44.12 39.18
N PRO A 493 25.17 43.61 40.25
CA PRO A 493 26.64 43.62 40.24
C PRO A 493 27.29 42.35 40.81
N LYS A 494 28.17 41.79 39.98
CA LYS A 494 29.43 41.09 40.26
C LYS A 494 30.12 41.46 41.58
N ASP A 495 30.59 40.46 42.32
CA ASP A 495 32.01 40.00 42.33
C ASP A 495 32.24 39.06 43.53
N GLY A 496 33.04 37.99 43.33
CA GLY A 496 33.77 37.34 44.43
C GLY A 496 33.86 35.82 44.42
N GLU A 497 34.90 35.30 43.75
CA GLU A 497 35.70 34.12 44.12
C GLU A 497 35.15 32.69 43.85
N ASN A 498 35.74 32.06 42.83
CA ASN A 498 35.89 30.60 42.62
C ASN A 498 37.14 30.13 43.41
N PRO A 499 37.42 28.82 43.70
CA PRO A 499 37.16 27.68 42.81
C PRO A 499 36.80 26.32 43.45
N ASN A 500 36.54 25.37 42.55
CA ASN A 500 36.49 23.90 42.68
C ASN A 500 35.15 23.24 43.04
N GLY A 501 34.55 22.64 42.01
CA GLY A 501 33.54 21.59 42.13
C GLY A 501 32.69 21.48 40.88
N GLU A 502 33.25 21.02 39.76
CA GLU A 502 32.43 20.53 38.63
C GLU A 502 31.68 19.26 39.10
N PRO A 503 30.36 19.24 38.96
CA PRO A 503 29.77 18.19 38.16
C PRO A 503 28.66 18.75 37.25
N ASN A 504 28.64 18.32 35.98
CA ASN A 504 27.41 18.31 35.20
C ASN A 504 27.50 17.24 34.08
N PRO A 505 26.37 16.86 33.44
CA PRO A 505 25.95 15.48 33.37
C PRO A 505 25.83 15.02 31.91
N GLY A 506 25.35 13.80 31.74
CA GLY A 506 24.81 13.34 30.47
C GLY A 506 25.53 12.11 29.96
N GLN A 507 24.92 10.96 30.20
CA GLN A 507 24.89 9.87 29.23
C GLN A 507 23.88 8.82 29.66
N SER A 508 22.82 8.73 28.88
CA SER A 508 21.97 7.56 28.71
C SER A 508 22.78 6.42 28.07
N GLY A 509 22.88 5.27 28.75
CA GLY A 509 23.15 3.95 28.16
C GLY A 509 21.83 3.16 28.14
N GLU A 510 21.43 2.48 27.05
CA GLU A 510 21.93 1.16 26.60
C GLU A 510 21.79 0.10 27.72
N GLN A 511 21.20 -1.10 27.56
CA GLN A 511 21.06 -1.97 26.40
C GLN A 511 20.31 -3.28 26.80
N GLN A 512 19.72 -3.95 25.80
CA GLN A 512 19.71 -5.42 25.57
C GLN A 512 18.86 -6.38 26.45
N GLN A 513 17.89 -7.10 25.84
CA GLN A 513 17.94 -8.49 25.29
C GLN A 513 17.51 -9.54 26.35
N GLN A 514 16.94 -10.72 26.08
CA GLN A 514 16.80 -11.61 24.90
C GLN A 514 15.76 -12.69 25.28
N GLN A 515 14.83 -13.06 24.39
CA GLN A 515 14.77 -14.31 23.59
C GLN A 515 14.42 -15.66 24.25
N GLY A 516 13.44 -16.33 23.61
CA GLY A 516 13.43 -17.77 23.28
C GLY A 516 12.56 -18.66 24.17
N ALA A 517 11.94 -19.75 23.72
CA ALA A 517 11.70 -20.38 22.41
C ALA A 517 10.80 -21.63 22.66
N GLU A 518 9.99 -21.99 21.64
CA GLU A 518 9.55 -23.35 21.23
C GLU A 518 8.71 -24.29 22.14
N GLY A 519 7.47 -24.56 21.70
CA GLY A 519 7.02 -25.87 21.19
C GLY A 519 6.45 -26.94 22.15
N SER A 520 5.15 -27.30 22.01
CA SER A 520 4.65 -28.69 21.84
C SER A 520 3.11 -28.75 21.79
N GLU A 521 2.59 -29.64 20.95
CA GLU A 521 1.17 -29.97 20.70
C GLU A 521 0.42 -30.49 21.95
N GLY A 522 -0.89 -30.22 22.04
CA GLY A 522 -1.78 -30.93 22.99
C GLY A 522 -3.17 -30.32 23.19
N ASN A 523 -4.17 -31.01 22.65
CA ASN A 523 -5.64 -30.84 22.74
C ASN A 523 -6.26 -30.37 24.10
N GLN A 524 -7.15 -29.34 24.03
CA GLN A 524 -8.30 -28.95 24.91
C GLN A 524 -8.04 -28.38 26.34
N PRO A 525 -8.94 -27.55 26.95
CA PRO A 525 -10.32 -27.16 26.56
C PRO A 525 -10.59 -25.63 26.54
N ALA A 526 -11.85 -25.26 26.28
CA ALA A 526 -12.40 -23.90 26.11
C ALA A 526 -12.39 -22.97 27.36
N ASP A 527 -11.50 -23.20 28.34
CA ASP A 527 -11.39 -22.36 29.54
C ASP A 527 -10.32 -21.25 29.41
N ALA A 528 -9.34 -21.38 28.50
CA ALA A 528 -8.26 -20.40 28.36
C ALA A 528 -8.68 -19.06 27.70
N GLN A 529 -9.81 -19.02 27.00
CA GLN A 529 -10.35 -17.77 26.43
C GLN A 529 -11.11 -16.93 27.46
N ALA A 530 -11.53 -17.54 28.58
CA ALA A 530 -12.08 -16.81 29.71
C ALA A 530 -10.95 -16.18 30.56
N GLU A 531 -9.80 -16.85 30.69
CA GLU A 531 -8.65 -16.33 31.46
C GLU A 531 -7.99 -15.10 30.81
N ASP A 532 -7.76 -15.10 29.49
CA ASP A 532 -7.15 -13.96 28.77
C ASP A 532 -8.07 -12.70 28.81
N SER A 533 -9.39 -12.91 28.73
CA SER A 533 -10.37 -11.83 28.94
C SER A 533 -10.44 -11.35 30.39
N SER A 534 -10.17 -12.23 31.36
CA SER A 534 -10.14 -11.88 32.78
C SER A 534 -8.86 -11.15 33.19
N GLU A 535 -7.71 -11.49 32.58
CA GLU A 535 -6.43 -10.80 32.79
C GLU A 535 -6.47 -9.40 32.17
N ALA A 536 -6.99 -9.25 30.95
CA ALA A 536 -7.21 -7.95 30.31
C ALA A 536 -8.19 -7.07 31.12
N ALA A 537 -9.32 -7.63 31.56
CA ALA A 537 -10.28 -6.91 32.39
C ALA A 537 -9.73 -6.56 33.78
N SER A 538 -8.85 -7.39 34.35
CA SER A 538 -8.15 -7.10 35.61
C SER A 538 -7.14 -5.95 35.45
N ALA A 539 -6.46 -5.86 34.31
CA ALA A 539 -5.57 -4.76 33.98
C ALA A 539 -6.35 -3.45 33.77
N THR A 540 -7.47 -3.51 33.05
CA THR A 540 -8.37 -2.36 32.88
C THR A 540 -8.97 -1.90 34.21
N ALA A 541 -9.36 -2.83 35.10
CA ALA A 541 -9.84 -2.48 36.45
C ALA A 541 -8.75 -1.85 37.33
N GLN A 542 -7.51 -2.32 37.24
CA GLN A 542 -6.36 -1.76 37.97
C GLN A 542 -5.99 -0.36 37.47
N ASP A 543 -5.95 -0.15 36.15
CA ASP A 543 -5.71 1.17 35.56
C ASP A 543 -6.84 2.13 35.93
N PHE A 544 -8.08 1.67 35.85
CA PHE A 544 -9.26 2.43 36.27
C PHE A 544 -9.19 2.81 37.77
N GLN A 545 -8.77 1.90 38.65
CA GLN A 545 -8.56 2.18 40.08
C GLN A 545 -7.47 3.24 40.32
N LYS A 546 -6.32 3.09 39.65
CA LYS A 546 -5.16 3.99 39.80
C LYS A 546 -5.49 5.42 39.36
N GLU A 547 -6.20 5.55 38.25
CA GLU A 547 -6.53 6.83 37.65
C GLU A 547 -7.70 7.52 38.40
N MET A 548 -8.62 6.74 39.01
CA MET A 548 -9.62 7.25 39.95
C MET A 548 -8.99 7.80 41.24
N GLN A 549 -7.90 7.18 41.72
CA GLN A 549 -7.16 7.64 42.89
C GLN A 549 -6.47 8.99 42.65
N GLN A 550 -5.93 9.20 41.44
CA GLN A 550 -5.35 10.48 41.01
C GLN A 550 -6.40 11.57 40.82
N ALA A 551 -7.58 11.25 40.27
CA ALA A 551 -8.67 12.21 40.09
C ALA A 551 -9.24 12.73 41.42
N LEU A 552 -9.13 11.97 42.51
CA LEU A 552 -9.62 12.37 43.84
C LEU A 552 -8.77 13.45 44.51
N GLU A 553 -7.49 13.55 44.15
CA GLU A 553 -6.58 14.59 44.62
C GLU A 553 -6.95 15.97 44.04
N ALA A 554 -7.83 16.01 43.02
CA ALA A 554 -8.12 17.16 42.18
C ALA A 554 -9.52 17.81 42.34
N GLN A 555 -10.10 17.84 43.56
CA GLN A 555 -11.09 18.88 43.97
C GLN A 555 -12.60 18.68 43.57
N PRO A 556 -13.58 19.53 44.00
CA PRO A 556 -14.78 19.09 44.75
C PRO A 556 -16.18 19.27 44.09
N SER A 557 -17.11 18.38 44.50
CA SER A 557 -18.59 18.44 44.69
C SER A 557 -19.57 19.07 43.65
N LYS A 558 -20.22 18.17 42.87
CA LYS A 558 -21.66 17.96 42.47
C LYS A 558 -22.74 19.02 42.85
N PRO A 559 -23.91 19.19 42.14
CA PRO A 559 -24.85 18.07 41.86
C PRO A 559 -25.95 18.15 40.73
N ASN A 560 -26.45 16.95 40.38
CA ASN A 560 -27.86 16.47 40.18
C ASN A 560 -28.75 16.64 38.92
N GLN A 561 -29.24 15.46 38.45
CA GLN A 561 -30.63 15.02 38.11
C GLN A 561 -31.34 15.57 36.84
N THR A 562 -32.18 14.86 36.04
CA THR A 562 -32.75 13.48 35.95
C THR A 562 -33.64 13.35 34.68
N ALA A 563 -33.72 12.13 34.08
CA ALA A 563 -34.87 11.40 33.44
C ALA A 563 -35.63 12.00 32.22
N ASP A 564 -36.21 11.29 31.24
CA ASP A 564 -36.33 9.88 30.77
C ASP A 564 -37.12 9.93 29.43
N GLU A 565 -36.91 9.04 28.44
CA GLU A 565 -37.96 8.61 27.47
C GLU A 565 -37.60 7.34 26.65
N GLN A 566 -38.63 6.57 26.27
CA GLN A 566 -38.58 5.19 25.74
C GLN A 566 -38.79 5.03 24.21
N ASN A 567 -38.19 3.96 23.66
CA ASN A 567 -38.62 3.03 22.59
C ASN A 567 -38.74 3.47 21.10
N ALA A 568 -38.05 2.75 20.20
CA ALA A 568 -38.61 1.65 19.35
C ALA A 568 -37.66 1.19 18.21
N SER A 569 -37.64 -0.13 17.96
CA SER A 569 -36.80 -0.88 17.01
C SER A 569 -37.54 -1.34 15.73
N ALA A 570 -36.81 -1.70 14.66
CA ALA A 570 -37.26 -2.66 13.64
C ALA A 570 -36.09 -3.39 12.94
N ALA A 571 -36.24 -4.70 12.72
CA ALA A 571 -35.24 -5.68 12.25
C ALA A 571 -35.54 -6.24 10.83
N LEU A 572 -34.56 -6.96 10.24
CA LEU A 572 -34.64 -7.76 9.00
C LEU A 572 -34.09 -9.19 9.20
N SER A 573 -34.45 -10.13 8.31
CA SER A 573 -34.58 -11.60 8.55
C SER A 573 -33.43 -12.54 8.15
N ASP A 574 -33.43 -13.73 8.78
CA ASP A 574 -32.38 -14.78 8.87
C ASP A 574 -31.86 -15.46 7.59
N GLU A 575 -32.60 -15.46 6.49
CA GLU A 575 -32.23 -16.28 5.32
C GLU A 575 -31.07 -15.67 4.51
N GLN A 576 -30.91 -14.34 4.57
CA GLN A 576 -29.80 -13.61 3.92
C GLN A 576 -28.49 -13.70 4.72
N ILE A 577 -28.56 -14.11 5.98
CA ILE A 577 -27.41 -14.23 6.89
C ILE A 577 -26.62 -15.51 6.56
N SER A 578 -27.29 -16.60 6.15
CA SER A 578 -26.67 -17.92 5.97
C SER A 578 -25.77 -18.09 4.75
N GLU A 579 -26.05 -17.42 3.63
CA GLU A 579 -25.20 -17.49 2.43
C GLU A 579 -23.93 -16.64 2.57
N ALA A 580 -24.05 -15.46 3.20
CA ALA A 580 -22.92 -14.59 3.48
C ALA A 580 -21.91 -15.24 4.44
N GLU A 581 -22.40 -15.96 5.45
CA GLU A 581 -21.58 -16.72 6.40
C GLU A 581 -20.77 -17.85 5.73
N ARG A 582 -21.36 -18.54 4.73
CA ARG A 582 -20.70 -19.63 4.00
C ARG A 582 -19.55 -19.14 3.13
N GLU A 583 -19.72 -18.03 2.42
CA GLU A 583 -18.65 -17.45 1.60
C GLU A 583 -17.49 -16.95 2.46
N GLN A 584 -17.79 -16.33 3.61
CA GLN A 584 -16.77 -15.88 4.56
C GLN A 584 -16.00 -17.05 5.17
N ALA A 585 -16.67 -18.15 5.54
CA ALA A 585 -16.03 -19.35 6.07
C ALA A 585 -15.09 -20.01 5.04
N MET A 586 -15.47 -20.04 3.76
CA MET A 586 -14.62 -20.56 2.68
C MET A 586 -13.36 -19.69 2.48
N GLN A 587 -13.50 -18.37 2.50
CA GLN A 587 -12.35 -17.47 2.39
C GLN A 587 -11.40 -17.57 3.59
N GLN A 588 -11.92 -17.77 4.80
CA GLN A 588 -11.11 -18.02 5.99
C GLN A 588 -10.35 -19.34 5.90
N LEU A 589 -10.94 -20.39 5.30
CA LEU A 589 -10.26 -21.66 5.03
C LEU A 589 -9.14 -21.52 3.99
N LEU A 590 -9.37 -20.73 2.93
CA LEU A 590 -8.34 -20.48 1.91
C LEU A 590 -7.14 -19.69 2.46
N ARG A 591 -7.38 -18.73 3.37
CA ARG A 591 -6.31 -17.99 4.07
C ARG A 591 -5.48 -18.84 5.05
N ARG A 592 -5.99 -20.01 5.46
CA ARG A 592 -5.29 -20.95 6.35
C ARG A 592 -4.41 -21.95 5.60
N VAL A 593 -4.51 -22.03 4.27
CA VAL A 593 -3.59 -22.85 3.48
C VAL A 593 -2.23 -22.13 3.45
N PRO A 594 -1.15 -22.73 3.98
CA PRO A 594 0.17 -22.12 3.90
C PRO A 594 0.57 -21.94 2.44
N ASP A 595 1.08 -20.75 2.08
CA ASP A 595 1.69 -20.51 0.78
C ASP A 595 2.97 -21.35 0.68
N ASP A 596 2.89 -22.52 0.05
CA ASP A 596 4.03 -23.39 -0.29
C ASP A 596 4.36 -23.27 -1.79
N PRO A 597 5.08 -22.21 -2.22
CA PRO A 597 5.49 -22.06 -3.62
C PRO A 597 6.35 -23.23 -4.11
N GLY A 598 7.12 -23.87 -3.22
CA GLY A 598 7.91 -25.06 -3.54
C GLY A 598 7.02 -26.27 -3.87
N GLY A 599 5.95 -26.48 -3.11
CA GLY A 599 4.95 -27.51 -3.35
C GLY A 599 4.22 -27.33 -4.69
N LEU A 600 3.88 -26.09 -5.05
CA LEU A 600 3.30 -25.76 -6.36
C LEU A 600 4.27 -26.06 -7.50
N LEU A 601 5.54 -25.66 -7.37
CA LEU A 601 6.58 -25.97 -8.35
C LEU A 601 6.79 -27.48 -8.47
N ARG A 602 6.79 -28.22 -7.35
CA ARG A 602 6.93 -29.68 -7.34
C ARG A 602 5.81 -30.32 -8.14
N ARG A 603 4.57 -29.90 -7.88
CA ARG A 603 3.40 -30.44 -8.59
C ARG A 603 3.44 -30.10 -10.08
N LYS A 604 3.83 -28.87 -10.44
CA LYS A 604 4.02 -28.43 -11.82
C LYS A 604 5.05 -29.31 -12.53
N PHE A 605 6.23 -29.51 -11.95
CA PHE A 605 7.29 -30.30 -12.58
C PHE A 605 6.92 -31.78 -12.73
N ILE A 606 6.22 -32.37 -11.74
CA ILE A 606 5.70 -33.75 -11.85
C ILE A 606 4.72 -33.86 -13.02
N LEU A 607 3.76 -32.93 -13.14
CA LEU A 607 2.78 -32.96 -14.22
C LEU A 607 3.44 -32.76 -15.59
N GLU A 608 4.37 -31.82 -15.70
CA GLU A 608 5.10 -31.56 -16.92
C GLU A 608 5.97 -32.76 -17.33
N TYR A 609 6.63 -33.40 -16.37
CA TYR A 609 7.40 -34.63 -16.60
C TYR A 609 6.52 -35.76 -17.14
N GLN A 610 5.38 -36.02 -16.49
CA GLN A 610 4.42 -37.05 -16.92
C GLN A 610 3.89 -36.78 -18.32
N ARG A 611 3.61 -35.51 -18.64
CA ARG A 611 3.15 -35.11 -19.96
C ARG A 611 4.20 -35.37 -21.05
N ARG A 612 5.46 -35.01 -20.81
CA ARG A 612 6.56 -35.27 -21.77
C ARG A 612 6.76 -36.77 -22.03
N GLN A 613 6.60 -37.61 -21.00
CA GLN A 613 6.65 -39.07 -21.17
C GLN A 613 5.50 -39.62 -22.02
N GLN A 614 4.28 -39.06 -21.88
CA GLN A 614 3.13 -39.45 -22.71
C GLN A 614 3.28 -39.01 -24.17
N GLU A 615 3.89 -37.84 -24.40
CA GLU A 615 4.09 -37.27 -25.73
C GLU A 615 5.30 -37.88 -26.47
N GLY A 616 6.14 -38.70 -25.81
CA GLY A 616 7.29 -39.37 -26.42
C GLY A 616 8.45 -38.43 -26.81
N ASN A 617 8.51 -37.24 -26.21
CA ASN A 617 9.54 -36.22 -26.44
C ASN A 617 10.68 -36.40 -25.42
N GLU A 618 11.57 -37.38 -25.64
CA GLU A 618 12.87 -37.50 -24.93
C GLU A 618 14.06 -37.19 -25.83
#